data_AF-A0A9P8E0A2-F1
#
_entry.id   AF-A0A9P8E0A2-F1
#
_cell.length_a   1.000
_cell.length_b   1.000
_cell.length_c   1.000
_cell.angle_alpha   90.00
_cell.angle_beta   90.00
_cell.angle_gamma   90.00
#
_symmetry.space_group_name_H-M   'P 1'
#
loop_
_entity.id
_entity.type
_entity.pdbx_description
1 polymer ?
#
loop_
_entity_poly.entity_id
_entity_poly.type
_entity_poly.pdbx_seq_one_letter_code
_entity_poly.pdbx_strand_id
1 'polypeptide(L)'
;MPSLGGSQGVSLSSFNLLYSPMVTTRVFELEDIRVVPFKVFVAWLYTGRIAYESSGLGASSYNDMEKLDIALQEENPYEREEEEEEEEEEEEEEEEEEEEEEEEEEEEEEEDDGGKHNGEDNLPHFDNLSRFDEVSLLTWTYSILGALFVLSDRLDAAKFKRQVLDAMIERKLEGIIPTNSAVLCAYANTTRNCPLCRLLVHIAAYETSYKASYITWNHLPVEYLTAVMVTMGRRLPVQQCTPCLKTALSDNGIASEDLDDVHEKEDLPPYKRDRCFYHEHRDEEETKACREIRENQSVSE
;
A
#
# COMPACT_ATOMS: atom_id res chain seq x y z
N MET A 1 9.34 -19.89 53.74
CA MET A 1 9.26 -20.53 52.40
C MET A 1 7.85 -20.34 51.87
N PRO A 2 7.63 -19.43 50.92
CA PRO A 2 6.48 -19.46 50.04
C PRO A 2 6.88 -19.86 48.61
N SER A 3 5.94 -20.54 47.97
CA SER A 3 5.97 -21.15 46.65
C SER A 3 6.14 -20.13 45.53
N LEU A 4 7.10 -20.36 44.63
CA LEU A 4 7.24 -19.63 43.37
C LEU A 4 6.13 -20.07 42.41
N GLY A 5 5.33 -19.10 41.95
CA GLY A 5 4.32 -19.28 40.93
C GLY A 5 4.95 -19.57 39.58
N GLY A 6 4.49 -20.63 38.92
CA GLY A 6 4.85 -20.98 37.56
C GLY A 6 4.20 -20.02 36.58
N SER A 7 5.03 -19.24 35.90
CA SER A 7 4.64 -18.46 34.72
C SER A 7 4.39 -19.45 33.58
N GLN A 8 3.14 -19.57 33.14
CA GLN A 8 2.80 -20.29 31.93
C GLN A 8 3.28 -19.44 30.75
N GLY A 9 4.36 -19.88 30.11
CA GLY A 9 4.80 -19.32 28.84
C GLY A 9 3.75 -19.62 27.79
N VAL A 10 3.10 -18.58 27.28
CA VAL A 10 2.22 -18.67 26.12
C VAL A 10 3.14 -18.97 24.92
N SER A 11 3.00 -20.18 24.37
CA SER A 11 3.80 -20.65 23.24
C SER A 11 3.25 -20.03 21.95
N LEU A 12 3.87 -18.95 21.48
CA LEU A 12 3.58 -18.29 20.18
C LEU A 12 3.98 -19.14 18.95
N SER A 13 4.05 -20.47 19.07
CA SER A 13 4.58 -21.36 18.02
C SER A 13 3.52 -21.91 17.07
N SER A 14 2.25 -21.49 17.16
CA SER A 14 1.13 -22.20 16.51
C SER A 14 0.52 -21.50 15.29
N PHE A 15 0.95 -20.29 14.91
CA PHE A 15 0.36 -19.56 13.78
C PHE A 15 1.11 -19.70 12.42
N ASN A 16 2.19 -20.49 12.36
CA ASN A 16 3.02 -20.62 11.15
C ASN A 16 2.57 -21.71 10.14
N LEU A 17 1.29 -22.05 10.06
CA LEU A 17 0.82 -23.16 9.21
C LEU A 17 -0.03 -22.78 7.99
N LEU A 18 -0.25 -21.50 7.69
CA LEU A 18 -1.01 -21.11 6.47
C LEU A 18 -0.17 -20.50 5.34
N TYR A 19 1.11 -20.22 5.55
CA TYR A 19 2.00 -19.76 4.48
C TYR A 19 3.10 -20.79 4.27
N SER A 20 2.95 -21.62 3.23
CA SER A 20 4.15 -22.12 2.55
C SER A 20 4.72 -20.92 1.80
N PRO A 21 5.87 -20.35 2.21
CA PRO A 21 6.55 -19.36 1.38
C PRO A 21 6.72 -20.01 0.01
N MET A 22 6.11 -19.42 -1.02
CA MET A 22 6.21 -19.94 -2.38
C MET A 22 7.69 -20.06 -2.71
N VAL A 23 8.14 -21.30 -2.79
CA VAL A 23 9.54 -21.67 -2.92
C VAL A 23 10.09 -20.96 -4.15
N THR A 24 11.28 -20.38 -4.02
CA THR A 24 11.99 -19.56 -5.02
C THR A 24 12.46 -20.38 -6.25
N THR A 25 11.75 -21.44 -6.61
CA THR A 25 11.98 -22.20 -7.83
C THR A 25 11.36 -21.43 -9.00
N ARG A 26 12.18 -21.12 -10.02
CA ARG A 26 11.76 -20.48 -11.28
C ARG A 26 10.81 -21.35 -12.15
N VAL A 27 10.17 -22.35 -11.57
CA VAL A 27 9.24 -23.26 -12.24
C VAL A 27 7.93 -23.13 -11.47
N PHE A 28 6.91 -22.62 -12.15
CA PHE A 28 5.59 -22.40 -11.59
C PHE A 28 4.58 -23.31 -12.29
N GLU A 29 3.68 -23.88 -11.50
CA GLU A 29 2.54 -24.59 -12.04
C GLU A 29 1.47 -23.56 -12.46
N LEU A 30 0.70 -23.87 -13.51
CA LEU A 30 -0.31 -22.94 -14.00
C LEU A 30 -1.43 -22.74 -12.96
N GLU A 31 -1.63 -23.74 -12.11
CA GLU A 31 -2.53 -23.72 -10.96
C GLU A 31 -2.19 -22.63 -9.93
N ASP A 32 -0.93 -22.21 -9.85
CA ASP A 32 -0.49 -21.16 -8.90
C ASP A 32 -0.79 -19.73 -9.41
N ILE A 33 -1.27 -19.60 -10.65
CA ILE A 33 -1.54 -18.31 -11.29
C ILE A 33 -3.04 -18.02 -11.26
N ARG A 34 -3.40 -16.94 -10.56
CA ARG A 34 -4.78 -16.44 -10.55
C ARG A 34 -5.25 -16.08 -11.96
N VAL A 35 -6.46 -16.50 -12.32
CA VAL A 35 -7.01 -16.40 -13.67
C VAL A 35 -7.10 -14.95 -14.17
N VAL A 36 -7.55 -14.02 -13.31
CA VAL A 36 -7.77 -12.62 -13.69
C VAL A 36 -6.46 -11.90 -14.02
N PRO A 37 -5.42 -11.88 -13.15
CA PRO A 37 -4.11 -11.34 -13.50
C PRO A 37 -3.52 -11.93 -14.78
N PHE A 38 -3.69 -13.25 -14.99
CA PHE A 38 -3.22 -13.91 -16.20
C PHE A 38 -3.92 -13.41 -17.47
N LYS A 39 -5.25 -13.23 -17.42
CA LYS A 39 -6.00 -12.65 -18.54
C LYS A 39 -5.53 -11.23 -18.88
N VAL A 40 -5.32 -10.40 -17.86
CA VAL A 40 -4.79 -9.04 -18.03
C VAL A 40 -3.41 -9.08 -18.69
N PHE A 41 -2.53 -9.97 -18.23
CA PHE A 41 -1.21 -10.14 -18.82
C PHE A 41 -1.27 -10.60 -20.29
N VAL A 42 -2.16 -11.55 -20.61
CA VAL A 42 -2.35 -12.00 -21.99
C VAL A 42 -2.89 -10.87 -22.87
N ALA A 43 -3.88 -10.10 -22.40
CA ALA A 43 -4.40 -8.93 -23.13
C ALA A 43 -3.29 -7.91 -23.39
N TRP A 44 -2.41 -7.68 -22.41
CA TRP A 44 -1.25 -6.82 -22.56
C TRP A 44 -0.25 -7.33 -23.61
N LEU A 45 0.00 -8.64 -23.72
CA LEU A 45 0.87 -9.19 -24.76
C LEU A 45 0.36 -8.88 -26.18
N TYR A 46 -0.96 -8.86 -26.37
CA TYR A 46 -1.56 -8.59 -27.68
C TYR A 46 -1.70 -7.10 -28.00
N THR A 47 -2.04 -6.28 -27.01
CA THR A 47 -2.38 -4.86 -27.22
C THR A 47 -1.25 -3.91 -26.87
N GLY A 48 -0.29 -4.36 -26.06
CA GLY A 48 0.75 -3.53 -25.44
C GLY A 48 0.23 -2.57 -24.36
N ARG A 49 -1.05 -2.70 -23.95
CA ARG A 49 -1.73 -1.89 -22.93
C ARG A 49 -2.30 -2.81 -21.86
N ILE A 50 -2.26 -2.38 -20.60
CA ILE A 50 -2.89 -3.12 -19.52
C ILE A 50 -4.38 -2.78 -19.54
N ALA A 51 -5.21 -3.77 -19.80
CA ALA A 51 -6.66 -3.65 -19.81
C ALA A 51 -7.26 -5.01 -19.41
N TYR A 52 -8.46 -4.99 -18.86
CA TYR A 52 -9.21 -6.21 -18.55
C TYR A 52 -10.42 -6.37 -19.47
N GLU A 53 -10.47 -7.46 -20.23
CA GLU A 53 -11.63 -7.81 -21.06
C GLU A 53 -12.35 -9.01 -20.46
N SER A 54 -13.61 -8.82 -20.04
CA SER A 54 -14.44 -9.92 -19.55
C SER A 54 -14.66 -10.95 -20.66
N SER A 55 -14.47 -12.24 -20.32
CA SER A 55 -14.56 -13.34 -21.29
C SER A 55 -15.99 -13.82 -21.56
N GLY A 56 -16.98 -13.33 -20.80
CA GLY A 56 -18.34 -13.86 -20.80
C GLY A 56 -19.37 -12.87 -21.34
N LEU A 57 -20.21 -13.32 -22.27
CA LEU A 57 -21.47 -12.66 -22.60
C LEU A 57 -22.39 -12.67 -21.36
N GLY A 58 -22.25 -11.65 -20.50
CA GLY A 58 -23.08 -11.45 -19.31
C GLY A 58 -22.34 -11.45 -17.97
N ALA A 59 -21.03 -11.70 -17.94
CA ALA A 59 -20.23 -11.49 -16.72
C ALA A 59 -19.70 -10.05 -16.72
N SER A 60 -20.04 -9.26 -15.69
CA SER A 60 -19.48 -7.92 -15.51
C SER A 60 -18.00 -8.03 -15.14
N SER A 61 -17.15 -7.26 -15.82
CA SER A 61 -15.72 -7.13 -15.49
C SER A 61 -15.48 -6.73 -14.04
N TYR A 62 -16.33 -5.85 -13.52
CA TYR A 62 -16.36 -5.44 -12.12
C TYR A 62 -16.43 -6.65 -11.18
N ASN A 63 -17.32 -7.61 -11.45
CA ASN A 63 -17.52 -8.78 -10.58
C ASN A 63 -16.28 -9.70 -10.56
N ASP A 64 -15.58 -9.83 -11.69
CA ASP A 64 -14.34 -10.61 -11.73
C ASP A 64 -13.21 -9.93 -10.93
N MET A 65 -13.14 -8.60 -10.98
CA MET A 65 -12.15 -7.80 -10.25
C MET A 65 -12.46 -7.73 -8.76
N GLU A 66 -13.72 -7.55 -8.39
CA GLU A 66 -14.20 -7.60 -7.01
C GLU A 66 -13.92 -8.96 -6.37
N LYS A 67 -14.21 -10.06 -7.06
CA LYS A 67 -13.83 -11.40 -6.57
C LYS A 67 -12.34 -11.58 -6.41
N LEU A 68 -11.54 -11.00 -7.32
CA LEU A 68 -10.09 -11.05 -7.19
C LEU A 68 -9.63 -10.27 -5.96
N ASP A 69 -10.17 -9.07 -5.76
CA ASP A 69 -9.84 -8.17 -4.65
C ASP A 69 -10.21 -8.79 -3.31
N ILE A 70 -11.44 -9.30 -3.17
CA ILE A 70 -11.90 -10.07 -2.01
C ILE A 70 -10.96 -11.26 -1.78
N ALA A 71 -10.62 -12.04 -2.81
CA ALA A 71 -9.71 -13.17 -2.65
C ALA A 71 -8.26 -12.75 -2.32
N LEU A 72 -7.84 -11.50 -2.58
CA LEU A 72 -6.55 -10.98 -2.13
C LEU A 72 -6.62 -10.55 -0.67
N GLN A 73 -7.75 -9.99 -0.24
CA GLN A 73 -8.01 -9.59 1.15
C GLN A 73 -8.24 -10.80 2.07
N GLU A 74 -9.00 -11.82 1.63
CA GLU A 74 -9.28 -13.02 2.44
C GLU A 74 -8.05 -13.88 2.73
N GLU A 75 -7.01 -13.80 1.89
CA GLU A 75 -5.71 -14.43 2.18
C GLU A 75 -4.96 -13.74 3.35
N ASN A 76 -5.50 -12.62 3.82
CA ASN A 76 -5.00 -11.84 4.93
C ASN A 76 -6.09 -11.70 6.03
N PRO A 77 -6.10 -12.57 7.04
CA PRO A 77 -7.16 -12.58 8.06
C PRO A 77 -7.19 -11.32 8.94
N TYR A 78 -6.11 -10.52 8.95
CA TYR A 78 -5.96 -9.42 9.91
C TYR A 78 -6.81 -8.18 9.59
N GLU A 79 -7.08 -7.87 8.32
CA GLU A 79 -7.94 -6.72 7.99
C GLU A 79 -9.39 -6.95 8.40
N ARG A 80 -9.87 -8.20 8.37
CA ARG A 80 -11.22 -8.54 8.82
C ARG A 80 -11.38 -8.40 10.33
N GLU A 81 -10.37 -8.82 11.09
CA GLU A 81 -10.39 -8.70 12.55
C GLU A 81 -10.36 -7.21 12.99
N GLU A 82 -9.65 -6.34 12.26
CA GLU A 82 -9.62 -4.88 12.55
C GLU A 82 -10.95 -4.20 12.20
N GLU A 83 -11.57 -4.53 11.04
CA GLU A 83 -12.91 -4.02 10.71
C GLU A 83 -13.97 -4.47 11.72
N GLU A 84 -13.91 -5.72 12.19
CA GLU A 84 -14.84 -6.23 13.22
C GLU A 84 -14.60 -5.56 14.59
N GLU A 85 -13.36 -5.29 14.99
CA GLU A 85 -13.04 -4.58 16.25
C GLU A 85 -13.44 -3.09 16.19
N GLU A 86 -13.23 -2.40 15.05
CA GLU A 86 -13.66 -0.99 14.88
C GLU A 86 -15.19 -0.87 14.87
N GLU A 87 -15.91 -1.80 14.23
CA GLU A 87 -17.39 -1.83 14.29
C GLU A 87 -17.90 -2.04 15.73
N GLU A 88 -17.23 -2.89 16.54
CA GLU A 88 -17.57 -3.08 17.95
C GLU A 88 -17.28 -1.82 18.80
N GLU A 89 -16.17 -1.11 18.57
CA GLU A 89 -15.85 0.15 19.27
C GLU A 89 -16.83 1.28 18.90
N GLU A 90 -17.23 1.40 17.63
CA GLU A 90 -18.24 2.38 17.19
C GLU A 90 -19.63 2.07 17.78
N GLU A 91 -20.03 0.79 17.86
CA GLU A 91 -21.29 0.39 18.54
C GLU A 91 -21.26 0.73 20.04
N GLU A 92 -20.12 0.57 20.73
CA GLU A 92 -19.98 0.98 22.15
C GLU A 92 -20.02 2.52 22.32
N GLU A 93 -19.40 3.30 21.43
CA GLU A 93 -19.47 4.77 21.48
C GLU A 93 -20.89 5.29 21.19
N GLU A 94 -21.62 4.71 20.22
CA GLU A 94 -23.03 5.07 19.96
C GLU A 94 -23.95 4.72 21.16
N GLU A 95 -23.72 3.60 21.84
CA GLU A 95 -24.46 3.26 23.08
C GLU A 95 -24.17 4.26 24.22
N GLU A 96 -22.92 4.71 24.39
CA GLU A 96 -22.58 5.75 25.39
C GLU A 96 -23.18 7.12 25.04
N GLU A 97 -23.21 7.53 23.77
CA GLU A 97 -23.85 8.79 23.34
C GLU A 97 -25.38 8.75 23.51
N GLU A 98 -26.05 7.62 23.22
CA GLU A 98 -27.50 7.46 23.49
C GLU A 98 -27.83 7.54 24.99
N GLU A 99 -26.97 7.00 25.88
CA GLU A 99 -27.14 7.13 27.34
C GLU A 99 -26.93 8.58 27.82
N GLU A 100 -25.99 9.34 27.24
CA GLU A 100 -25.79 10.76 27.58
C GLU A 100 -26.95 11.65 27.05
N GLU A 101 -27.49 11.40 25.86
CA GLU A 101 -28.65 12.14 25.33
C GLU A 101 -29.94 11.90 26.16
N GLU A 102 -30.16 10.67 26.66
CA GLU A 102 -31.29 10.39 27.57
C GLU A 102 -31.17 11.11 28.93
N GLU A 103 -29.95 11.40 29.41
CA GLU A 103 -29.75 12.22 30.62
C GLU A 103 -29.90 13.73 30.36
N GLU A 104 -29.58 14.23 29.16
CA GLU A 104 -29.74 15.65 28.80
C GLU A 104 -31.18 16.06 28.42
N GLU A 105 -32.02 15.14 27.92
CA GLU A 105 -33.44 15.41 27.62
C GLU A 105 -34.32 15.70 28.87
N GLU A 106 -33.80 15.53 30.09
CA GLU A 106 -34.49 15.98 31.32
C GLU A 106 -34.19 17.44 31.73
N GLU A 107 -33.22 18.15 31.10
CA GLU A 107 -32.83 19.50 31.56
C GLU A 107 -33.06 20.69 30.59
N GLU A 108 -33.29 20.52 29.29
CA GLU A 108 -33.34 21.69 28.38
C GLU A 108 -34.59 21.78 27.46
N GLU A 109 -35.64 22.44 27.97
CA GLU A 109 -36.57 23.23 27.12
C GLU A 109 -35.99 24.64 26.90
N GLU A 110 -35.88 25.05 25.62
CA GLU A 110 -35.47 26.37 25.07
C GLU A 110 -33.95 26.51 24.82
N GLU A 111 -33.43 26.44 23.58
CA GLU A 111 -33.54 27.48 22.55
C GLU A 111 -33.03 26.99 21.18
N ASP A 112 -33.72 27.45 20.14
CA ASP A 112 -33.49 27.25 18.70
C ASP A 112 -32.51 28.33 18.17
N ASP A 113 -31.34 27.95 17.66
CA ASP A 113 -30.69 28.72 16.59
C ASP A 113 -29.78 27.86 15.71
N GLY A 114 -30.08 27.89 14.41
CA GLY A 114 -29.49 27.03 13.41
C GLY A 114 -28.13 27.50 12.90
N GLY A 115 -27.18 26.56 12.85
CA GLY A 115 -25.89 26.73 12.18
C GLY A 115 -25.62 25.60 11.19
N LYS A 116 -25.95 25.81 9.91
CA LYS A 116 -25.52 24.92 8.82
C LYS A 116 -24.05 25.16 8.47
N HIS A 117 -23.16 24.26 8.87
CA HIS A 117 -21.80 24.19 8.34
C HIS A 117 -21.70 23.03 7.34
N ASN A 118 -21.63 23.38 6.05
CA ASN A 118 -21.21 22.46 4.99
C ASN A 118 -19.69 22.33 5.05
N GLY A 119 -19.20 21.26 5.66
CA GLY A 119 -17.80 20.85 5.64
C GLY A 119 -17.69 19.43 5.08
N GLU A 120 -18.07 19.21 3.82
CA GLU A 120 -17.81 17.95 3.13
C GLU A 120 -16.30 17.78 2.94
N ASP A 121 -15.68 17.13 3.93
CA ASP A 121 -14.86 15.93 3.80
C ASP A 121 -13.69 15.97 2.81
N ASN A 122 -12.52 16.36 3.33
CA ASN A 122 -11.24 15.81 2.87
C ASN A 122 -10.99 14.45 3.55
N LEU A 123 -11.96 13.54 3.50
CA LEU A 123 -11.72 12.16 3.92
C LEU A 123 -10.76 11.50 2.92
N PRO A 124 -9.75 10.75 3.40
CA PRO A 124 -8.82 10.05 2.52
C PRO A 124 -9.59 9.17 1.54
N HIS A 125 -9.24 9.23 0.25
CA HIS A 125 -9.88 8.39 -0.76
C HIS A 125 -9.46 6.93 -0.52
N PHE A 126 -10.39 6.12 -0.03
CA PHE A 126 -10.16 4.70 0.23
C PHE A 126 -9.83 3.94 -1.07
N ASP A 127 -8.90 3.00 -0.97
CA ASP A 127 -8.47 2.13 -2.07
C ASP A 127 -9.51 1.05 -2.35
N ASN A 128 -10.58 1.41 -3.06
CA ASN A 128 -11.67 0.49 -3.39
C ASN A 128 -12.03 0.49 -4.88
N LEU A 129 -12.85 -0.49 -5.28
CA LEU A 129 -13.27 -0.70 -6.67
C LEU A 129 -14.48 0.14 -7.10
N SER A 130 -15.00 1.04 -6.27
CA SER A 130 -16.25 1.78 -6.56
C SER A 130 -16.21 2.56 -7.90
N ARG A 131 -15.02 2.99 -8.33
CA ARG A 131 -14.79 3.74 -9.57
C ARG A 131 -14.16 2.91 -10.69
N PHE A 132 -14.21 1.58 -10.59
CA PHE A 132 -13.54 0.66 -11.50
C PHE A 132 -13.88 0.91 -12.97
N ASP A 133 -12.84 0.97 -13.79
CA ASP A 133 -12.86 1.05 -15.24
C ASP A 133 -11.86 0.03 -15.84
N GLU A 134 -12.29 -0.68 -16.88
CA GLU A 134 -11.55 -1.78 -17.49
C GLU A 134 -10.22 -1.37 -18.14
N VAL A 135 -10.08 -0.09 -18.48
CA VAL A 135 -8.96 0.46 -19.26
C VAL A 135 -8.08 1.38 -18.42
N SER A 136 -8.64 1.98 -17.37
CA SER A 136 -7.96 2.92 -16.49
C SER A 136 -7.39 2.23 -15.26
N LEU A 137 -6.06 2.01 -15.26
CA LEU A 137 -5.33 1.47 -14.10
C LEU A 137 -5.44 2.34 -12.84
N LEU A 138 -5.76 3.63 -13.01
CA LEU A 138 -6.03 4.56 -11.91
C LEU A 138 -7.30 4.22 -11.14
N THR A 139 -8.07 3.23 -11.57
CA THR A 139 -9.28 2.77 -10.89
C THR A 139 -9.11 1.39 -10.26
N TRP A 140 -7.95 0.75 -10.42
CA TRP A 140 -7.67 -0.60 -9.93
C TRP A 140 -6.98 -0.52 -8.56
N THR A 141 -7.39 -1.34 -7.60
CA THR A 141 -6.83 -1.30 -6.24
C THR A 141 -5.34 -1.61 -6.19
N TYR A 142 -4.64 -1.16 -5.13
CA TYR A 142 -3.23 -1.51 -4.93
C TYR A 142 -3.03 -3.01 -4.78
N SER A 143 -4.00 -3.73 -4.20
CA SER A 143 -3.99 -5.19 -4.10
C SER A 143 -3.93 -5.84 -5.49
N ILE A 144 -4.80 -5.43 -6.40
CA ILE A 144 -4.83 -5.95 -7.77
C ILE A 144 -3.54 -5.58 -8.51
N LEU A 145 -3.09 -4.33 -8.42
CA LEU A 145 -1.83 -3.90 -9.04
C LEU A 145 -0.63 -4.67 -8.47
N GLY A 146 -0.60 -4.93 -7.17
CA GLY A 146 0.39 -5.80 -6.51
C GLY A 146 0.38 -7.22 -7.08
N ALA A 147 -0.80 -7.81 -7.29
CA ALA A 147 -0.93 -9.13 -7.91
C ALA A 147 -0.44 -9.16 -9.36
N LEU A 148 -0.70 -8.10 -10.15
CA LEU A 148 -0.14 -7.96 -11.50
C LEU A 148 1.39 -7.84 -11.46
N PHE A 149 1.94 -7.08 -10.51
CA PHE A 149 3.38 -6.96 -10.34
C PHE A 149 4.01 -8.31 -10.02
N VAL A 150 3.45 -9.06 -9.06
CA VAL A 150 3.89 -10.41 -8.70
C VAL A 150 3.92 -11.32 -9.93
N LEU A 151 2.83 -11.32 -10.71
CA LEU A 151 2.78 -12.10 -11.95
C LEU A 151 3.86 -11.66 -12.94
N SER A 152 4.05 -10.35 -13.11
CA SER A 152 5.07 -9.78 -14.00
C SER A 152 6.49 -10.18 -13.61
N ASP A 153 6.77 -10.24 -12.32
CA ASP A 153 8.06 -10.62 -11.76
C ASP A 153 8.35 -12.09 -12.03
N ARG A 154 7.34 -12.96 -11.81
CA ARG A 154 7.42 -14.39 -12.10
C ARG A 154 7.64 -14.70 -13.58
N LEU A 155 7.04 -13.89 -14.46
CA LEU A 155 7.15 -14.05 -15.91
C LEU A 155 8.33 -13.29 -16.54
N ASP A 156 9.17 -12.63 -15.74
CA ASP A 156 10.30 -11.79 -16.18
C ASP A 156 9.87 -10.72 -17.22
N ALA A 157 8.67 -10.17 -17.03
CA ALA A 157 8.04 -9.21 -17.94
C ALA A 157 8.34 -7.76 -17.54
N ALA A 158 9.61 -7.35 -17.63
CA ALA A 158 10.09 -6.05 -17.14
C ALA A 158 9.26 -4.85 -17.64
N LYS A 159 8.83 -4.83 -18.91
CA LYS A 159 8.01 -3.74 -19.46
C LYS A 159 6.61 -3.68 -18.80
N PHE A 160 5.99 -4.83 -18.54
CA PHE A 160 4.70 -4.92 -17.85
C PHE A 160 4.86 -4.47 -16.39
N LYS A 161 5.90 -4.96 -15.71
CA LYS A 161 6.27 -4.56 -14.35
C LYS A 161 6.38 -3.05 -14.18
N ARG A 162 7.08 -2.37 -15.11
CA ARG A 162 7.21 -0.90 -15.12
C ARG A 162 5.86 -0.18 -15.24
N GLN A 163 4.99 -0.62 -16.15
CA GLN A 163 3.67 -0.03 -16.33
C GLN A 163 2.77 -0.17 -15.09
N VAL A 164 2.84 -1.31 -14.41
CA VAL A 164 2.14 -1.52 -13.14
C VAL A 164 2.65 -0.55 -12.06
N LEU A 165 3.98 -0.44 -11.89
CA LEU A 165 4.56 0.49 -10.92
C LEU A 165 4.23 1.95 -11.23
N ASP A 166 4.25 2.34 -12.51
CA ASP A 166 3.88 3.69 -12.93
C ASP A 166 2.42 4.00 -12.55
N ALA A 167 1.50 3.05 -12.77
CA ALA A 167 0.11 3.20 -12.35
C ALA A 167 -0.03 3.33 -10.82
N MET A 168 0.70 2.53 -10.04
CA MET A 168 0.71 2.64 -8.57
C MET A 168 1.23 4.01 -8.11
N ILE A 169 2.28 4.53 -8.75
CA ILE A 169 2.80 5.86 -8.45
C ILE A 169 1.77 6.94 -8.82
N GLU A 170 1.08 6.82 -9.96
CA GLU A 170 0.06 7.79 -10.36
C GLU A 170 -1.13 7.79 -9.41
N ARG A 171 -1.63 6.61 -8.99
CA ARG A 171 -2.63 6.50 -7.92
C ARG A 171 -2.19 7.21 -6.66
N LYS A 172 -0.93 7.05 -6.26
CA LYS A 172 -0.39 7.77 -5.11
C LYS A 172 -0.40 9.28 -5.31
N LEU A 173 -0.02 9.75 -6.49
CA LEU A 173 -0.03 11.18 -6.81
C LEU A 173 -1.46 11.77 -6.82
N GLU A 174 -2.49 10.95 -7.05
CA GLU A 174 -3.91 11.31 -6.89
C GLU A 174 -4.39 11.28 -5.42
N GLY A 175 -3.53 10.90 -4.49
CA GLY A 175 -3.84 10.88 -3.05
C GLY A 175 -4.27 9.52 -2.51
N ILE A 176 -4.38 8.49 -3.35
CA ILE A 176 -4.81 7.14 -2.93
C ILE A 176 -3.63 6.40 -2.29
N ILE A 177 -3.84 5.81 -1.11
CA ILE A 177 -2.81 5.10 -0.32
C ILE A 177 -3.02 3.59 -0.41
N PRO A 178 -1.95 2.76 -0.46
CA PRO A 178 -2.08 1.31 -0.41
C PRO A 178 -2.73 0.79 0.87
N THR A 179 -3.53 -0.27 0.76
CA THR A 179 -4.04 -1.03 1.91
C THR A 179 -2.95 -1.93 2.54
N ASN A 180 -3.22 -2.43 3.75
CA ASN A 180 -2.34 -3.38 4.43
C ASN A 180 -2.27 -4.71 3.65
N SER A 181 -3.38 -5.15 3.06
CA SER A 181 -3.46 -6.30 2.16
C SER A 181 -2.54 -6.18 0.95
N ALA A 182 -2.41 -4.98 0.36
CA ALA A 182 -1.46 -4.77 -0.74
C ALA A 182 0.00 -4.97 -0.27
N VAL A 183 0.35 -4.51 0.93
CA VAL A 183 1.68 -4.70 1.53
C VAL A 183 1.95 -6.17 1.81
N LEU A 184 1.00 -6.86 2.44
CA LEU A 184 1.13 -8.27 2.80
C LEU A 184 1.23 -9.16 1.56
N CYS A 185 0.38 -8.92 0.56
CA CYS A 185 0.46 -9.62 -0.72
C CYS A 185 1.82 -9.43 -1.38
N ALA A 186 2.36 -8.21 -1.41
CA ALA A 186 3.67 -7.92 -2.00
C ALA A 186 4.80 -8.67 -1.28
N TYR A 187 4.86 -8.61 0.05
CA TYR A 187 5.94 -9.23 0.83
C TYR A 187 5.84 -10.76 0.90
N ALA A 188 4.64 -11.33 0.82
CA ALA A 188 4.45 -12.77 0.76
C ALA A 188 4.88 -13.37 -0.58
N ASN A 189 4.81 -12.60 -1.67
CA ASN A 189 4.95 -13.10 -3.04
C ASN A 189 6.17 -12.59 -3.81
N THR A 190 6.95 -11.68 -3.24
CA THR A 190 8.14 -11.10 -3.89
C THR A 190 9.36 -11.11 -2.96
N THR A 191 10.51 -10.67 -3.48
CA THR A 191 11.67 -10.44 -2.62
C THR A 191 11.54 -9.11 -1.87
N ARG A 192 12.06 -9.07 -0.64
CA ARG A 192 11.97 -7.91 0.27
C ARG A 192 12.52 -6.60 -0.32
N ASN A 193 13.47 -6.70 -1.25
CA ASN A 193 14.11 -5.55 -1.90
C ASN A 193 13.60 -5.31 -3.32
N CYS A 194 12.51 -5.95 -3.74
CA CYS A 194 11.97 -5.72 -5.06
C CYS A 194 11.44 -4.28 -5.18
N PRO A 195 11.35 -3.74 -6.41
CA PRO A 195 10.93 -2.35 -6.58
C PRO A 195 9.53 -2.03 -6.04
N LEU A 196 8.60 -2.99 -6.07
CA LEU A 196 7.28 -2.85 -5.46
C LEU A 196 7.38 -2.64 -3.94
N CYS A 197 8.11 -3.51 -3.24
CA CYS A 197 8.30 -3.38 -1.79
C CYS A 197 8.96 -2.04 -1.41
N ARG A 198 9.95 -1.59 -2.20
CA ARG A 198 10.58 -0.26 -2.01
C ARG A 198 9.56 0.87 -2.20
N LEU A 199 8.71 0.79 -3.22
CA LEU A 199 7.67 1.79 -3.47
C LEU A 199 6.69 1.88 -2.29
N LEU A 200 6.17 0.74 -1.82
CA LEU A 200 5.24 0.69 -0.70
C LEU A 200 5.86 1.27 0.58
N VAL A 201 7.13 0.94 0.87
CA VAL A 201 7.87 1.52 2.00
C VAL A 201 7.97 3.05 1.88
N HIS A 202 8.31 3.56 0.70
CA HIS A 202 8.41 5.01 0.49
C HIS A 202 7.06 5.71 0.60
N ILE A 203 5.97 5.07 0.13
CA ILE A 203 4.63 5.63 0.30
C ILE A 203 4.30 5.76 1.79
N ALA A 204 4.42 4.69 2.56
CA ALA A 204 4.10 4.75 3.99
C ALA A 204 5.02 5.69 4.76
N ALA A 205 6.32 5.67 4.48
CA ALA A 205 7.29 6.53 5.14
C ALA A 205 7.00 8.03 4.93
N TYR A 206 6.38 8.42 3.82
CA TYR A 206 6.09 9.83 3.49
C TYR A 206 4.66 10.27 3.77
N GLU A 207 3.71 9.35 3.81
CA GLU A 207 2.28 9.68 3.86
C GLU A 207 1.62 9.29 5.19
N THR A 208 2.16 8.30 5.92
CA THR A 208 1.49 7.81 7.11
C THR A 208 1.72 8.72 8.32
N SER A 209 0.62 9.17 8.92
CA SER A 209 0.60 9.82 10.22
C SER A 209 0.70 8.76 11.32
N TYR A 210 1.70 8.87 12.20
CA TYR A 210 1.92 7.94 13.33
C TYR A 210 0.95 8.15 14.50
N LYS A 211 -0.23 8.69 14.21
CA LYS A 211 -1.36 8.69 15.15
C LYS A 211 -2.11 7.35 15.13
N ALA A 212 -1.91 6.53 14.09
CA ALA A 212 -2.52 5.22 13.98
C ALA A 212 -2.15 4.33 15.17
N SER A 213 -3.12 3.53 15.63
CA SER A 213 -2.96 2.58 16.72
C SER A 213 -1.85 1.57 16.42
N TYR A 214 -1.27 0.98 17.47
CA TYR A 214 -0.30 -0.10 17.30
C TYR A 214 -0.92 -1.32 16.60
N ILE A 215 -2.25 -1.48 16.68
CA ILE A 215 -3.03 -2.58 16.11
C ILE A 215 -2.85 -2.60 14.59
N THR A 216 -3.00 -1.45 13.94
CA THR A 216 -2.83 -1.27 12.49
C THR A 216 -1.44 -1.69 11.96
N TRP A 217 -0.41 -1.71 12.81
CA TRP A 217 0.96 -2.05 12.39
C TRP A 217 1.40 -3.46 12.80
N ASN A 218 0.79 -4.05 13.82
CA ASN A 218 1.34 -5.24 14.49
C ASN A 218 1.37 -6.49 13.59
N HIS A 219 0.52 -6.51 12.56
CA HIS A 219 0.30 -7.63 11.65
C HIS A 219 1.11 -7.49 10.35
N LEU A 220 1.70 -6.31 10.10
CA LEU A 220 2.51 -6.07 8.90
C LEU A 220 3.89 -6.75 9.01
N PRO A 221 4.53 -7.09 7.87
CA PRO A 221 5.81 -7.77 7.88
C PRO A 221 6.88 -6.99 8.66
N VAL A 222 7.62 -7.65 9.56
CA VAL A 222 8.65 -6.98 10.37
C VAL A 222 9.71 -6.29 9.51
N GLU A 223 10.04 -6.85 8.35
CA GLU A 223 10.99 -6.24 7.43
C GLU A 223 10.43 -4.98 6.76
N TYR A 224 9.13 -4.95 6.46
CA TYR A 224 8.46 -3.76 5.97
C TYR A 224 8.49 -2.65 7.02
N LEU A 225 8.07 -2.94 8.25
CA LEU A 225 8.06 -1.99 9.37
C LEU A 225 9.47 -1.44 9.63
N THR A 226 10.47 -2.32 9.65
CA THR A 226 11.88 -1.93 9.81
C THR A 226 12.31 -1.00 8.69
N ALA A 227 11.98 -1.32 7.44
CA ALA A 227 12.33 -0.49 6.28
C ALA A 227 11.64 0.88 6.33
N VAL A 228 10.36 0.95 6.72
CA VAL A 228 9.63 2.20 6.91
C VAL A 228 10.31 3.06 7.98
N MET A 229 10.60 2.49 9.15
CA MET A 229 11.26 3.20 10.26
C MET A 229 12.64 3.72 9.87
N VAL A 230 13.45 2.92 9.17
CA VAL A 230 14.77 3.34 8.69
C VAL A 230 14.64 4.45 7.65
N THR A 231 13.72 4.32 6.69
CA THR A 231 13.47 5.33 5.67
C THR A 231 13.06 6.66 6.32
N MET A 232 12.18 6.61 7.30
CA MET A 232 11.78 7.80 8.05
C MET A 232 12.91 8.45 8.84
N GLY A 233 13.76 7.65 9.49
CA GLY A 233 14.93 8.17 10.19
C GLY A 233 15.91 8.90 9.26
N ARG A 234 15.90 8.57 7.96
CA ARG A 234 16.70 9.21 6.91
C ARG A 234 16.02 10.41 6.25
N ARG A 235 14.71 10.61 6.44
CA ARG A 235 13.99 11.77 5.89
C ARG A 235 14.54 13.07 6.45
N LEU A 236 14.47 14.14 5.64
CA LEU A 236 14.91 15.45 6.09
C LEU A 236 13.80 16.09 6.94
N PRO A 237 14.07 16.42 8.22
CA PRO A 237 13.06 17.00 9.08
C PRO A 237 12.73 18.43 8.64
N VAL A 238 11.43 18.74 8.61
CA VAL A 238 10.89 20.04 8.17
C VAL A 238 11.42 21.22 9.00
N GLN A 239 11.79 20.98 10.27
CA GLN A 239 12.24 22.03 11.18
C GLN A 239 13.45 21.57 12.02
N GLN A 240 14.65 21.95 11.59
CA GLN A 240 15.87 21.83 12.41
C GLN A 240 16.73 23.08 12.28
N CYS A 241 17.43 23.44 13.36
CA CYS A 241 18.47 24.45 13.27
C CYS A 241 19.65 23.93 12.44
N THR A 242 20.38 24.83 11.78
CA THR A 242 21.49 24.45 10.88
C THR A 242 22.53 23.50 11.51
N PRO A 243 22.94 23.65 12.79
CA PRO A 243 23.82 22.70 13.43
C PRO A 243 23.23 21.28 13.56
N CYS A 244 21.98 21.15 14.01
CA CYS A 244 21.33 19.85 14.15
C CYS A 244 21.15 19.15 12.80
N LEU A 245 20.78 19.91 11.75
CA LEU A 245 20.66 19.37 10.40
C LEU A 245 22.01 18.84 9.90
N LYS A 246 23.10 19.58 10.07
CA LYS A 246 24.44 19.11 9.67
C LYS A 246 24.87 17.85 10.40
N THR A 247 24.61 17.77 11.70
CA THR A 247 24.88 16.57 12.50
C THR A 247 24.05 15.39 11.99
N ALA A 248 22.74 15.58 11.79
CA ALA A 248 21.86 14.53 11.28
C ALA A 248 22.26 14.03 9.89
N LEU A 249 22.63 14.93 8.98
CA LEU A 249 23.14 14.57 7.65
C LEU A 249 24.44 13.77 7.71
N SER A 250 25.33 14.10 8.66
CA SER A 250 26.58 13.37 8.85
C SER A 250 26.36 12.01 9.50
N ASP A 251 25.54 11.93 10.55
CA ASP A 251 25.33 10.71 11.34
C ASP A 251 24.54 9.65 10.54
N ASN A 252 23.65 10.09 9.64
CA ASN A 252 22.91 9.21 8.73
C ASN A 252 23.66 8.91 7.43
N GLY A 253 24.90 9.38 7.27
CA GLY A 253 25.70 9.16 6.07
C GLY A 253 25.23 9.95 4.83
N ILE A 254 24.14 10.73 4.91
CA ILE A 254 23.57 11.48 3.77
C ILE A 254 24.57 12.47 3.17
N ALA A 255 25.46 13.06 3.98
CA ALA A 255 26.47 14.00 3.49
C ALA A 255 27.72 13.34 2.87
N SER A 256 27.91 12.02 3.06
CA SER A 256 29.15 11.31 2.72
C SER A 256 28.95 10.10 1.82
N GLU A 257 27.75 9.53 1.80
CA GLU A 257 27.35 8.36 1.03
C GLU A 257 26.30 8.79 -0.01
N ASP A 258 26.44 8.26 -1.23
CA ASP A 258 25.44 8.44 -2.29
C ASP A 258 24.27 7.48 -2.02
N LEU A 259 23.31 7.94 -1.22
CA LEU A 259 22.08 7.21 -0.92
C LEU A 259 21.05 7.50 -2.02
N ASP A 260 20.66 6.47 -2.75
CA ASP A 260 19.81 6.60 -3.94
C ASP A 260 18.37 7.07 -3.62
N ASP A 261 17.90 6.80 -2.40
CA ASP A 261 16.54 7.04 -1.92
C ASP A 261 16.33 8.36 -1.16
N VAL A 262 17.40 9.13 -0.87
CA VAL A 262 17.34 10.39 -0.12
C VAL A 262 17.73 11.57 -1.01
N HIS A 263 17.18 12.76 -0.75
CA HIS A 263 17.62 13.99 -1.39
C HIS A 263 18.34 14.87 -0.37
N GLU A 264 19.50 15.42 -0.72
CA GLU A 264 20.34 16.19 0.21
C GLU A 264 19.71 17.50 0.69
N LYS A 265 18.72 18.03 -0.05
CA LYS A 265 18.23 19.41 0.15
C LYS A 265 16.74 19.53 0.44
N GLU A 266 15.93 18.54 0.04
CA GLU A 266 14.47 18.63 0.08
C GLU A 266 13.92 17.30 0.56
N ASP A 267 12.96 17.29 1.49
CA ASP A 267 12.32 16.04 1.92
C ASP A 267 11.26 15.61 0.90
N LEU A 268 11.71 15.01 -0.21
CA LEU A 268 10.83 14.54 -1.27
C LEU A 268 10.96 13.02 -1.45
N PRO A 269 9.83 12.30 -1.53
CA PRO A 269 9.85 10.87 -1.81
C PRO A 269 10.41 10.61 -3.22
N PRO A 270 11.13 9.50 -3.44
CA PRO A 270 11.72 9.21 -4.75
C PRO A 270 10.69 9.15 -5.89
N TYR A 271 9.45 8.74 -5.63
CA TYR A 271 8.40 8.66 -6.65
C TYR A 271 7.93 10.04 -7.18
N LYS A 272 8.17 11.14 -6.43
CA LYS A 272 7.94 12.51 -6.92
C LYS A 272 9.13 13.05 -7.71
N ARG A 273 10.33 12.51 -7.51
CA ARG A 273 11.58 12.96 -8.13
C ARG A 273 11.86 12.22 -9.44
N ASP A 274 11.93 10.90 -9.37
CA ASP A 274 12.30 10.04 -10.49
C ASP A 274 11.60 8.69 -10.37
N ARG A 275 10.56 8.44 -11.17
CA ARG A 275 9.88 7.13 -11.12
C ARG A 275 10.75 5.98 -11.65
N CYS A 276 11.77 6.27 -12.47
CA CYS A 276 12.71 5.23 -12.94
C CYS A 276 13.54 4.65 -11.79
N PHE A 277 13.55 5.29 -10.62
CA PHE A 277 14.09 4.72 -9.38
C PHE A 277 13.51 3.34 -9.05
N TYR A 278 12.24 3.08 -9.37
CA TYR A 278 11.59 1.79 -9.14
C TYR A 278 11.60 0.88 -10.38
N HIS A 279 12.24 1.29 -11.46
CA HIS A 279 12.26 0.51 -12.70
C HIS A 279 13.52 -0.33 -12.76
N GLU A 280 13.37 -1.59 -13.17
CA GLU A 280 14.51 -2.43 -13.50
C GLU A 280 14.99 -2.08 -14.91
N HIS A 281 16.26 -1.72 -15.01
CA HIS A 281 16.96 -1.40 -16.25
C HIS A 281 18.20 -2.29 -16.36
N ARG A 282 18.50 -2.75 -17.57
CA ARG A 282 19.70 -3.55 -17.84
C ARG A 282 20.96 -2.71 -17.89
N ASP A 283 20.83 -1.45 -18.32
CA ASP A 283 21.91 -0.51 -18.51
C ASP A 283 21.40 0.94 -18.45
N GLU A 284 22.34 1.89 -18.40
CA GLU A 284 22.04 3.33 -18.38
C GLU A 284 21.34 3.82 -19.65
N GLU A 285 21.54 3.15 -20.80
CA GLU A 285 20.86 3.49 -22.05
C GLU A 285 19.36 3.20 -21.95
N GLU A 286 18.98 2.05 -21.37
CA GLU A 286 17.60 1.71 -21.09
C GLU A 286 16.97 2.65 -20.07
N THR A 287 17.72 3.05 -19.03
CA THR A 287 17.27 4.07 -18.07
C THR A 287 16.97 5.39 -18.77
N LYS A 288 17.88 5.85 -19.64
CA LYS A 288 17.71 7.10 -20.39
C LYS A 288 16.54 7.02 -21.36
N ALA A 289 16.40 5.92 -22.10
CA ALA A 289 15.29 5.71 -23.01
C ALA A 289 13.94 5.68 -22.26
N CYS A 290 13.90 5.08 -21.07
CA CYS A 290 12.70 5.07 -20.24
C CYS A 290 12.30 6.48 -19.78
N ARG A 291 13.27 7.31 -19.37
CA ARG A 291 13.00 8.72 -19.04
C ARG A 291 12.49 9.51 -20.24
N GLU A 292 13.12 9.37 -21.41
CA GLU A 292 12.71 10.07 -22.64
C GLU A 292 11.28 9.69 -23.08
N ILE A 293 10.89 8.41 -22.99
CA ILE A 293 9.53 7.98 -23.32
C ILE A 293 8.50 8.69 -22.43
N ARG A 294 8.79 8.81 -21.14
CA ARG A 294 7.88 9.43 -20.15
C ARG A 294 7.78 10.93 -20.32
N GLU A 295 8.90 11.62 -20.55
CA GLU A 295 8.91 13.06 -20.85
C GLU A 295 8.05 13.35 -22.09
N ASN A 296 8.18 12.54 -23.15
CA ASN A 296 7.37 12.70 -24.36
C ASN A 296 5.88 12.41 -24.14
N GLN A 297 5.52 11.48 -23.25
CA GLN A 297 4.12 11.22 -22.88
C GLN A 297 3.52 12.39 -22.09
N SER A 298 4.26 12.98 -21.16
CA SER A 298 3.80 14.13 -20.36
C SER A 298 3.61 15.43 -21.13
N VAL A 299 4.18 15.55 -22.34
CA VAL A 299 4.02 16.72 -23.23
C VAL A 299 2.83 16.56 -24.19
N SER A 300 2.25 15.36 -24.26
CA SER A 300 1.21 15.01 -25.22
C SER A 300 -0.21 15.02 -24.63
N GLU A 301 -0.36 15.29 -23.34
CA GLU A 301 -1.61 15.47 -22.59
C GLU A 301 -1.82 16.95 -22.25
#